data_AF-A0A2H0RE40-F1
#
_entry.id   AF-A0A2H0RE40-F1
#
_cell.length_a   1.000
_cell.length_b   1.000
_cell.length_c   1.000
_cell.angle_alpha   90.00
_cell.angle_beta   90.00
_cell.angle_gamma   90.00
#
_symmetry.space_group_name_H-M   'P 1'
#
loop_
_entity.id
_entity.type
_entity.pdbx_description
1 polymer ?
#
loop_
_entity_poly.entity_id
_entity_poly.type
_entity_poly.pdbx_seq_one_letter_code
_entity_poly.pdbx_strand_id
1 'polypeptide(L)' 'MAGAKKQNIKESLGKLEQIVGWFEKQTDVDVEEGLEKVKEGAVLIKELKGRLREVENEFQEIKAEISAEE' A
#
# COMPACT_ATOMS: atom_id res chain seq x y z
N MET A 1 -8.58 -22.71 9.40
CA MET A 1 -8.14 -22.11 8.13
C MET A 1 -7.87 -20.64 8.39
N ALA A 2 -6.60 -20.30 8.62
CA ALA A 2 -6.19 -19.02 9.18
C ALA A 2 -6.05 -17.94 8.11
N GLY A 3 -6.46 -16.71 8.47
CA GLY A 3 -5.97 -15.48 7.86
C GLY A 3 -6.81 -14.94 6.71
N ALA A 4 -7.88 -14.21 7.03
CA ALA A 4 -8.39 -13.18 6.13
C ALA A 4 -7.20 -12.30 5.70
N LYS A 5 -6.96 -12.24 4.39
CA LYS A 5 -5.80 -11.62 3.75
C LYS A 5 -5.60 -10.19 4.24
N LYS A 6 -4.69 -9.97 5.19
CA LYS A 6 -4.08 -8.67 5.46
C LYS A 6 -3.32 -8.30 4.18
N GLN A 7 -3.93 -7.57 3.24
CA GLN A 7 -3.32 -7.13 1.97
C GLN A 7 -1.87 -6.65 2.16
N ASN A 8 -0.89 -7.45 1.74
CA ASN A 8 0.50 -7.18 2.08
C ASN A 8 1.02 -5.94 1.35
N ILE A 9 2.00 -5.25 1.93
CA ILE A 9 2.59 -4.01 1.36
C ILE A 9 2.95 -4.25 -0.12
N LYS A 10 3.52 -5.42 -0.41
CA LYS A 10 3.84 -5.89 -1.77
C LYS A 10 2.62 -5.98 -2.70
N GLU A 11 1.49 -6.49 -2.22
CA GLU A 11 0.26 -6.58 -3.02
C GLU A 11 -0.32 -5.20 -3.31
N SER A 12 -0.32 -4.30 -2.33
CA SER A 12 -0.80 -2.93 -2.52
C SER A 12 0.09 -2.13 -3.47
N LEU A 13 1.42 -2.32 -3.41
CA LEU A 13 2.35 -1.75 -4.39
C LEU A 13 2.10 -2.31 -5.79
N GLY A 14 1.91 -3.63 -5.92
CA GLY A 14 1.60 -4.25 -7.21
C GLY A 14 0.30 -3.71 -7.83
N LYS A 15 -0.72 -3.44 -7.02
CA LYS A 15 -1.95 -2.79 -7.50
C LYS A 15 -1.71 -1.35 -7.97
N LEU A 16 -0.86 -0.58 -7.28
CA LEU A 16 -0.49 0.76 -7.71
C LEU A 16 0.27 0.73 -9.05
N GLU A 17 1.20 -0.22 -9.22
CA GLU A 17 1.89 -0.45 -10.48
C GLU A 17 0.93 -0.80 -11.62
N GLN A 18 -0.11 -1.59 -11.34
CA GLN A 18 -1.15 -1.90 -12.31
C GLN A 18 -1.96 -0.66 -12.72
N ILE A 19 -2.27 0.23 -11.77
CA ILE A 19 -2.95 1.50 -12.05
C ILE A 19 -2.08 2.39 -12.93
N VAL A 20 -0.80 2.55 -12.58
CA VAL A 20 0.15 3.34 -13.38
C VAL A 20 0.30 2.74 -14.78
N GLY A 21 0.49 1.42 -14.88
CA GLY A 21 0.59 0.73 -16.16
C GLY A 21 -0.70 0.75 -16.98
N TRP A 22 -1.86 0.95 -16.37
CA TRP A 22 -3.10 1.22 -17.09
C TRP A 22 -3.04 2.60 -17.75
N PHE A 23 -2.64 3.64 -17.01
CA PHE A 23 -2.49 5.00 -17.57
C PHE A 23 -1.48 5.07 -18.72
N GLU A 24 -0.34 4.39 -18.59
CA GLU A 24 0.71 4.38 -19.61
C GLU A 24 0.30 3.68 -20.91
N LYS A 25 -0.70 2.79 -20.86
CA LYS A 25 -1.19 2.05 -22.04
C LYS A 25 -2.29 2.79 -22.80
N GLN A 26 -2.89 3.83 -22.21
CA GLN A 26 -3.96 4.57 -22.87
C GLN A 26 -3.37 5.58 -23.87
N THR A 27 -3.88 5.55 -25.10
CA THR A 27 -3.52 6.52 -26.15
C THR A 27 -4.39 7.79 -26.05
N ASP A 28 -5.67 7.60 -25.72
CA ASP A 28 -6.60 8.67 -25.33
C ASP A 28 -7.21 8.26 -23.99
N VAL A 29 -6.89 9.01 -22.94
CA VAL A 29 -7.41 8.74 -21.60
C VAL A 29 -8.85 9.22 -21.51
N ASP A 30 -9.76 8.30 -21.22
CA ASP A 30 -11.07 8.65 -20.71
C ASP A 30 -10.90 9.27 -19.32
N VAL A 31 -11.32 10.52 -19.17
CA VAL A 31 -11.14 11.30 -17.93
C VAL A 31 -12.00 10.73 -16.79
N GLU A 32 -13.17 10.17 -17.08
CA GLU A 32 -14.03 9.57 -16.06
C GLU A 32 -13.39 8.28 -15.52
N GLU A 33 -12.91 7.41 -16.40
CA GLU A 33 -12.22 6.18 -16.00
C GLU A 33 -10.88 6.49 -15.30
N GLY A 34 -10.15 7.50 -15.79
CA GLY A 34 -8.94 7.99 -15.13
C GLY A 34 -9.21 8.50 -13.71
N LEU A 35 -10.30 9.22 -13.50
CA LEU A 35 -10.70 9.69 -12.18
C LEU A 35 -10.97 8.53 -11.21
N GLU A 36 -11.61 7.45 -11.68
CA GLU A 36 -11.83 6.25 -10.88
C GLU A 36 -10.50 5.58 -10.50
N LYS A 37 -9.57 5.42 -11.45
CA LYS A 37 -8.24 4.84 -11.20
C LYS A 37 -7.41 5.66 -10.21
N VAL A 38 -7.49 6.99 -10.28
CA VAL A 38 -6.85 7.89 -9.29
C VAL A 38 -7.46 7.70 -7.90
N LYS A 39 -8.79 7.58 -7.78
CA LYS A 39 -9.45 7.32 -6.50
C LYS A 39 -9.04 5.97 -5.91
N GLU A 40 -8.99 4.92 -6.73
CA GLU A 40 -8.50 3.60 -6.33
C GLU A 40 -7.05 3.70 -5.81
N GLY A 41 -6.18 4.40 -6.54
CA GLY A 41 -4.80 4.63 -6.14
C GLY A 41 -4.68 5.40 -4.81
N ALA A 42 -5.50 6.43 -4.62
CA ALA A 42 -5.52 7.21 -3.39
C ALA A 42 -5.91 6.38 -2.16
N VAL A 43 -6.89 5.48 -2.30
CA VAL A 43 -7.28 4.54 -1.24
C VAL A 43 -6.14 3.58 -0.93
N LEU A 44 -5.53 2.98 -1.95
CA LEU A 44 -4.40 2.06 -1.78
C LEU A 44 -3.22 2.72 -1.06
N ILE A 45 -2.88 3.96 -1.43
CA ILE A 45 -1.81 4.72 -0.77
C ILE A 45 -2.14 4.97 0.70
N LYS A 46 -3.40 5.31 1.03
CA LYS A 46 -3.84 5.54 2.40
C LYS A 46 -3.68 4.29 3.25
N GLU A 47 -4.09 3.13 2.73
CA GLU A 47 -3.94 1.84 3.40
C GLU A 47 -2.46 1.46 3.58
N LEU A 48 -1.64 1.65 2.53
CA LEU A 48 -0.19 1.43 2.57
C LEU A 48 0.49 2.25 3.67
N LYS A 49 0.16 3.54 3.77
CA LYS A 49 0.70 4.42 4.82
C LYS A 49 0.34 3.93 6.22
N GLY A 50 -0.90 3.47 6.42
CA GLY A 50 -1.33 2.87 7.69
C GLY A 50 -0.49 1.65 8.05
N ARG A 51 -0.29 0.76 7.07
CA ARG A 51 0.44 -0.49 7.25
C ARG A 51 1.95 -0.27 7.48
N LEU A 52 2.55 0.70 6.80
CA LEU A 52 3.94 1.10 7.05
C LEU A 52 4.14 1.62 8.48
N ARG A 53 3.17 2.37 9.00
CA ARG A 53 3.19 2.85 10.38
C ARG A 53 3.08 1.70 11.39
N GLU A 54 2.25 0.69 11.13
CA GLU A 54 2.20 -0.52 11.97
C GLU A 54 3.58 -1.20 12.02
N VAL A 55 4.20 -1.41 10.86
CA VAL A 55 5.53 -2.03 10.76
C VAL A 55 6.61 -1.19 11.45
N GLU A 56 6.56 0.14 11.33
CA GLU A 56 7.48 1.04 12.02
C GLU A 56 7.32 0.95 13.54
N ASN A 57 6.10 0.88 14.06
CA ASN A 57 5.84 0.70 15.49
C ASN A 57 6.42 -0.63 15.99
N GLU A 58 6.15 -1.74 15.28
CA GLU A 58 6.70 -3.06 15.62
C GLU A 58 8.23 -3.03 15.68
N PHE A 59 8.87 -2.30 14.76
CA PHE A 59 10.32 -2.13 14.75
C PHE A 59 10.84 -1.32 15.95
N GLN A 60 10.11 -0.26 16.35
CA GLN A 60 10.46 0.52 17.55
C GLN A 60 10.31 -0.29 18.83
N GLU A 61 9.28 -1.13 18.94
CA GLU A 61 9.08 -2.02 20.09
C GLU A 61 10.25 -3.00 20.23
N ILE A 62 10.61 -3.69 19.15
CA ILE A 62 11.75 -4.62 19.13
C ILE A 62 13.05 -3.90 19.52
N LYS A 63 13.27 -2.68 19.00
CA LYS A 63 14.44 -1.89 19.36
C LYS A 63 14.47 -1.54 20.85
N ALA A 64 13.31 -1.18 21.43
CA ALA A 64 13.20 -0.86 22.84
C ALA A 64 13.44 -2.09 23.73
N GLU A 65 12.95 -3.27 23.34
CA GLU A 65 13.22 -4.54 24.04
C GLU A 65 14.71 -4.85 24.06
N ILE A 66 15.39 -4.76 22.90
CA ILE A 66 16.83 -5.00 22.80
C ILE A 66 17.63 -4.02 23.67
N SER A 67 17.27 -2.73 23.66
CA SER A 67 17.96 -1.72 24.47
C SER A 67 17.64 -1.77 25.97
N ALA A 68 16.57 -2.44 26.38
CA ALA A 68 16.21 -2.61 27.79
C ALA A 68 16.85 -3.86 28.43
N GLU A 69 17.36 -4.79 27.61
CA GLU A 69 18.15 -5.94 28.04
C GLU A 69 19.66 -5.63 28.20
N GLU A 70 20.12 -4.43 27.80
CA GLU A 70 21.46 -3.88 28.09
C GLU A 70 21.50 -3.03 29.38
#